data_AF-A0A2E5GBY9-F1
#
_entry.id   AF-A0A2E5GBY9-F1
#
_cell.length_a   1.000
_cell.length_b   1.000
_cell.length_c   1.000
_cell.angle_alpha   90.00
_cell.angle_beta   90.00
_cell.angle_gamma   90.00
#
_symmetry.space_group_name_H-M   'P 1'
#
loop_
_entity.id
_entity.type
_entity.pdbx_description
1 polymer ?
#
loop_
_entity_poly.entity_id
_entity_poly.type
_entity_poly.pdbx_seq_one_letter_code
_entity_poly.pdbx_strand_id
1 'polypeptide(L)'
;KFKLNYSEKISYGSVYLIGNFTNWNINENFKLDYDQVSKSYTKTIKIKQGYYNYQYLLLDNYSNTSSSNIFEGSHYQTTNDYYIYVYFRKPESRHTRLVGYKKISSKNLL
;
A
#
# COMPACT_ATOMS: atom_id res chain seq x y z
N LYS A 1 14.88 6.02 9.71
CA LYS A 1 14.28 7.25 9.12
C LYS A 1 13.98 6.95 7.66
N PHE A 2 12.76 7.21 7.20
CA PHE A 2 12.34 7.02 5.81
C PHE A 2 12.38 8.37 5.09
N LYS A 3 12.74 8.35 3.81
CA LYS A 3 12.88 9.54 2.96
C LYS A 3 12.46 9.20 1.53
N LEU A 4 11.54 10.00 0.99
CA LEU A 4 11.13 10.00 -0.41
C LEU A 4 11.53 11.35 -1.02
N ASN A 5 12.47 11.34 -1.96
CA ASN A 5 12.85 12.55 -2.68
C ASN A 5 11.73 12.91 -3.66
N TYR A 6 11.22 14.13 -3.57
CA TYR A 6 10.16 14.60 -4.43
C TYR A 6 10.20 16.12 -4.43
N SER A 7 10.41 16.73 -5.61
CA SER A 7 10.85 18.13 -5.72
C SER A 7 9.82 19.15 -5.23
N GLU A 8 8.53 18.81 -5.28
CA GLU A 8 7.43 19.72 -4.99
C GLU A 8 6.42 19.11 -4.02
N LYS A 9 5.92 19.90 -3.08
CA LYS A 9 4.86 19.43 -2.20
C LYS A 9 3.59 19.15 -3.02
N ILE A 10 3.00 17.99 -2.82
CA ILE A 10 1.72 17.59 -3.40
C ILE A 10 0.65 18.33 -2.60
N SER A 11 -0.11 19.19 -3.28
CA SER A 11 -1.12 20.07 -2.64
C SER A 11 -2.45 19.36 -2.40
N TYR A 12 -2.80 18.39 -3.24
CA TYR A 12 -4.11 17.75 -3.27
C TYR A 12 -4.23 16.46 -2.45
N GLY A 13 -3.14 16.04 -1.80
CA GLY A 13 -3.12 14.76 -1.10
C GLY A 13 -2.06 14.66 -0.01
N SER A 14 -2.14 13.56 0.73
CA SER A 14 -1.22 13.23 1.82
C SER A 14 -0.42 11.98 1.46
N VAL A 15 0.89 12.01 1.74
CA VAL A 15 1.79 10.87 1.47
C VAL A 15 1.91 10.03 2.74
N TYR A 16 1.74 8.71 2.59
CA TYR A 16 1.84 7.73 3.66
C TYR A 16 2.91 6.68 3.35
N LEU A 17 3.52 6.18 4.42
CA LEU A 17 4.37 5.01 4.38
C LEU A 17 3.52 3.81 4.79
N ILE A 18 3.37 2.82 3.90
CA ILE A 18 2.62 1.61 4.21
C ILE A 18 3.49 0.36 4.03
N GLY A 19 3.16 -0.70 4.76
CA GLY A 19 3.85 -1.98 4.66
C GLY A 19 3.25 -3.00 5.62
N ASN A 20 3.97 -4.11 5.82
CA ASN A 20 3.48 -5.15 6.73
C ASN A 20 3.31 -4.64 8.18
N PHE A 21 4.13 -3.69 8.61
CA PHE A 21 4.04 -3.07 9.94
C PHE A 21 2.81 -2.16 10.13
N THR A 22 2.13 -1.75 9.04
CA THR A 22 0.84 -1.05 9.09
C THR A 22 -0.34 -1.95 8.75
N ASN A 23 -0.11 -3.27 8.61
CA ASN A 23 -1.06 -4.21 8.01
C ASN A 23 -1.59 -3.73 6.65
N TRP A 24 -0.74 -3.06 5.87
CA TRP A 24 -1.11 -2.45 4.57
C TRP A 24 -2.24 -1.40 4.62
N ASN A 25 -2.55 -0.86 5.81
CA ASN A 25 -3.55 0.17 5.98
C ASN A 25 -2.93 1.57 6.06
N ILE A 26 -3.74 2.56 5.71
CA ILE A 26 -3.44 3.99 5.91
C ILE A 26 -3.62 4.31 7.40
N ASN A 27 -2.65 4.98 7.99
CA ASN A 27 -2.68 5.37 9.39
C ASN A 27 -1.89 6.67 9.57
N GLU A 28 -2.47 7.63 10.29
CA GLU A 28 -1.88 8.97 10.54
C GLU A 28 -0.48 8.91 11.16
N ASN A 29 -0.17 7.89 11.97
CA ASN A 29 1.16 7.70 12.54
C ASN A 29 2.26 7.53 11.48
N PHE A 30 1.87 7.12 10.27
CA PHE A 30 2.75 6.85 9.14
C PHE A 30 2.60 7.88 8.00
N LYS A 31 1.89 8.98 8.23
CA LYS A 31 1.87 10.14 7.34
C LYS A 31 3.24 10.80 7.29
N LEU A 32 3.77 11.05 6.10
CA LEU A 32 5.05 11.72 5.92
C LEU A 32 4.88 13.24 5.93
N ASP A 33 5.92 13.90 6.44
CA ASP A 33 6.02 15.35 6.49
C ASP A 33 6.91 15.83 5.35
N TYR A 34 6.43 16.83 4.58
CA TYR A 34 7.22 17.43 3.51
C TYR A 34 8.18 18.47 4.06
N ASP A 35 9.47 18.27 3.81
CA ASP A 35 10.53 19.22 4.12
C ASP A 35 10.93 19.99 2.86
N GLN A 36 10.65 21.30 2.87
CA GLN A 36 10.94 22.21 1.77
C GLN A 36 12.44 22.41 1.53
N VAL A 37 13.26 22.36 2.58
CA VAL A 37 14.71 22.58 2.48
C VAL A 37 15.37 21.38 1.80
N SER A 38 15.00 20.17 2.22
CA SER A 38 15.54 18.95 1.63
C SER A 38 14.79 18.45 0.40
N LYS A 39 13.70 19.13 -0.01
CA LYS A 39 12.80 18.76 -1.12
C LYS A 39 12.43 17.28 -1.07
N SER A 40 11.93 16.85 0.09
CA SER A 40 11.63 15.44 0.33
C SER A 40 10.54 15.25 1.37
N TYR A 41 9.82 14.14 1.27
CA TYR A 41 8.95 13.65 2.33
C TYR A 41 9.76 12.78 3.29
N THR A 42 9.60 13.00 4.59
CA THR A 42 10.33 12.24 5.60
C THR A 42 9.44 11.79 6.75
N LYS A 43 9.79 10.65 7.36
CA LYS A 43 9.21 10.21 8.63
C LYS A 43 10.21 9.39 9.43
N THR A 44 10.20 9.58 10.74
CA THR A 44 10.92 8.70 11.68
C THR A 44 9.89 7.85 12.39
N ILE A 45 9.95 6.53 12.16
CA ILE A 45 9.10 5.54 12.81
C ILE A 45 9.95 4.57 13.63
N LYS A 46 9.39 4.10 14.74
CA LYS A 46 9.96 3.02 15.55
C LYS A 46 9.28 1.72 15.14
N ILE A 47 10.04 0.80 14.57
CA ILE A 47 9.58 -0.55 14.21
C ILE A 47 10.53 -1.55 14.86
N LYS A 48 10.03 -2.76 15.13
CA LYS A 48 10.86 -3.85 15.63
C LYS A 48 11.99 -4.16 14.63
N GLN A 49 13.12 -4.66 15.11
CA GLN A 49 14.22 -5.09 14.22
C GLN A 49 13.76 -6.27 13.35
N GLY A 50 14.06 -6.21 12.06
CA GLY A 50 13.67 -7.22 11.07
C GLY A 50 13.74 -6.71 9.64
N TYR A 51 13.38 -7.57 8.70
CA TYR A 51 13.25 -7.23 7.28
C TYR A 51 11.83 -6.79 6.96
N TYR A 52 11.67 -5.64 6.30
CA TYR A 52 10.36 -5.07 5.98
C TYR A 52 10.32 -4.56 4.53
N ASN A 53 9.29 -4.99 3.81
CA ASN A 53 8.88 -4.34 2.57
C ASN A 53 7.92 -3.19 2.91
N TYR A 54 8.04 -2.10 2.16
CA TYR A 54 7.20 -0.91 2.29
C TYR A 54 6.99 -0.29 0.91
N GLN A 55 5.99 0.57 0.80
CA GLN A 55 5.75 1.42 -0.37
C GLN A 55 5.25 2.79 0.08
N TYR A 56 5.42 3.79 -0.77
CA TYR A 56 4.80 5.09 -0.60
C TYR A 56 3.42 5.13 -1.25
N LEU A 57 2.45 5.69 -0.53
CA LEU A 57 1.06 5.78 -0.98
C LEU A 57 0.61 7.25 -0.93
N LEU A 58 0.03 7.75 -2.02
CA LEU A 58 -0.68 9.03 -2.01
C LEU A 58 -2.16 8.78 -1.73
N LEU A 59 -2.70 9.46 -0.73
CA LEU A 59 -4.14 9.57 -0.50
C LEU A 59 -4.61 10.94 -1.00
N ASP A 60 -5.49 10.95 -1.98
CA ASP A 60 -6.12 12.17 -2.50
C ASP A 60 -7.20 12.64 -1.53
N ASN A 61 -7.12 13.90 -1.09
CA ASN A 61 -8.04 14.48 -0.12
C ASN A 61 -9.42 14.79 -0.71
N TYR A 62 -9.55 14.92 -2.04
CA TYR A 62 -10.79 15.25 -2.72
C TYR A 62 -11.59 14.00 -3.08
N SER A 63 -10.92 13.02 -3.68
CA SER A 63 -11.57 11.78 -4.13
C SER A 63 -11.63 10.69 -3.06
N ASN A 64 -10.85 10.83 -1.97
CA ASN A 64 -10.63 9.81 -0.96
C ASN A 64 -10.13 8.47 -1.57
N THR A 65 -9.44 8.57 -2.71
CA THR A 65 -8.80 7.42 -3.37
C THR A 65 -7.32 7.40 -3.06
N SER A 66 -6.73 6.21 -2.99
CA SER A 66 -5.30 6.04 -2.72
C SER A 66 -4.59 5.37 -3.89
N SER A 67 -3.39 5.84 -4.22
CA SER A 67 -2.57 5.29 -5.29
C SER A 67 -1.09 5.30 -4.91
N SER A 68 -0.38 4.20 -5.17
CA SER A 68 1.08 4.13 -5.06
C SER A 68 1.77 4.38 -6.40
N ASN A 69 1.03 4.37 -7.52
CA ASN A 69 1.59 4.46 -8.88
C ASN A 69 2.43 5.71 -9.12
N ILE A 70 2.12 6.82 -8.43
CA ILE A 70 2.85 8.09 -8.57
C ILE A 70 4.30 7.95 -8.09
N PHE A 71 4.55 7.06 -7.12
CA PHE A 71 5.87 6.87 -6.52
C PHE A 71 6.54 5.56 -6.96
N GLU A 72 5.76 4.48 -7.02
CA GLU A 72 6.26 3.12 -7.30
C GLU A 72 6.13 2.74 -8.79
N GLY A 73 5.37 3.52 -9.57
CA GLY A 73 5.07 3.20 -10.96
C GLY A 73 4.06 2.07 -11.12
N SER A 74 3.93 1.58 -12.36
CA SER A 74 3.10 0.42 -12.70
C SER A 74 3.80 -0.36 -13.80
N HIS A 75 4.49 -1.44 -13.41
CA HIS A 75 5.32 -2.25 -14.31
C HIS A 75 4.76 -3.67 -14.41
N TYR A 76 4.48 -4.13 -15.63
CA TYR A 76 3.87 -5.44 -15.85
C TYR A 76 4.79 -6.60 -15.45
N GLN A 77 6.12 -6.39 -15.47
CA GLN A 77 7.09 -7.39 -15.07
C GLN A 77 7.16 -7.61 -13.55
N THR A 78 6.55 -6.73 -12.75
CA THR A 78 6.58 -6.85 -11.30
C THR A 78 5.91 -8.15 -10.86
N THR A 79 6.64 -8.94 -10.07
CA THR A 79 6.11 -10.16 -9.48
C THR A 79 5.10 -9.80 -8.40
N ASN A 80 3.83 -10.15 -8.65
CA ASN A 80 2.72 -9.94 -7.74
C ASN A 80 2.06 -11.29 -7.44
N ASP A 81 1.66 -11.46 -6.19
CA ASP A 81 0.89 -12.62 -5.74
C ASP A 81 -0.60 -12.26 -5.67
N TYR A 82 -1.41 -12.98 -6.43
CA TYR A 82 -2.86 -12.84 -6.47
C TYR A 82 -3.52 -13.96 -5.67
N TYR A 83 -4.46 -13.57 -4.81
CA TYR A 83 -5.22 -14.50 -3.99
C TYR A 83 -6.69 -14.48 -4.42
N ILE A 84 -7.19 -15.62 -4.89
CA ILE A 84 -8.57 -15.82 -5.31
C ILE A 84 -9.31 -16.58 -4.20
N TYR A 85 -10.36 -15.97 -3.68
CA TYR A 85 -11.23 -16.57 -2.66
C TYR A 85 -12.62 -16.77 -3.24
N VAL A 86 -13.10 -18.00 -3.25
CA VAL A 86 -14.44 -18.34 -3.76
C VAL A 86 -15.36 -18.54 -2.57
N TYR A 87 -16.33 -17.63 -2.43
CA TYR A 87 -17.32 -17.67 -1.37
C TYR A 87 -18.67 -18.16 -1.91
N PHE A 88 -19.33 -19.04 -1.17
CA PHE A 88 -20.65 -19.54 -1.49
C PHE A 88 -21.59 -19.35 -0.31
N ARG A 89 -22.78 -18.83 -0.58
CA ARG A 89 -23.87 -18.70 0.39
C ARG A 89 -25.11 -19.40 -0.18
N LYS A 90 -25.49 -20.52 0.41
CA LYS A 90 -26.76 -21.20 0.10
C LYS A 90 -27.94 -20.31 0.51
N PRO A 91 -29.07 -20.33 -0.21
CA PRO A 91 -30.34 -19.78 0.30
C PRO A 91 -30.62 -20.29 1.72
N GLU A 92 -31.13 -19.41 2.58
CA GLU A 92 -31.37 -19.66 4.02
C GLU A 92 -30.11 -19.89 4.89
N SER A 93 -28.91 -19.81 4.32
CA SER A 93 -27.69 -19.92 5.11
C SER A 93 -27.47 -18.70 6.02
N ARG A 94 -27.16 -18.98 7.29
CA ARG A 94 -26.78 -17.98 8.30
C ARG A 94 -25.37 -17.44 8.12
N HIS A 95 -24.54 -18.07 7.29
CA HIS A 95 -23.18 -17.62 7.02
C HIS A 95 -22.76 -17.85 5.56
N THR A 96 -21.75 -17.09 5.13
CA THR A 96 -21.06 -17.28 3.85
C THR A 96 -19.88 -18.22 4.07
N ARG A 97 -19.74 -19.25 3.23
CA ARG A 97 -18.66 -20.24 3.32
C ARG A 97 -17.57 -19.90 2.31
N LEU A 98 -16.31 -19.95 2.73
CA LEU A 98 -15.18 -20.03 1.81
C LEU A 98 -15.12 -21.46 1.26
N VAL A 99 -15.42 -21.64 -0.02
CA VAL A 99 -15.48 -22.96 -0.68
C VAL A 99 -14.31 -23.22 -1.62
N GLY A 100 -13.46 -22.22 -1.85
CA GLY A 100 -12.26 -22.37 -2.66
C GLY A 100 -11.25 -21.27 -2.38
N TYR A 101 -9.98 -21.62 -2.56
CA TYR A 101 -8.84 -20.72 -2.42
C TYR A 101 -7.80 -21.06 -3.47
N LYS A 102 -7.22 -20.05 -4.12
CA LYS A 102 -6.08 -20.23 -5.01
C LYS A 102 -5.14 -19.03 -4.92
N LYS A 103 -3.85 -19.31 -4.74
CA LYS A 103 -2.77 -18.34 -4.91
C LYS A 103 -2.15 -18.51 -6.30
N ILE A 104 -1.99 -17.43 -7.03
CA ILE A 104 -1.32 -17.41 -8.34
C ILE A 104 -0.27 -16.30 -8.30
N SER A 105 0.93 -16.55 -8.83
CA SER A 105 2.00 -15.55 -8.91
C SER A 105 2.22 -15.14 -10.36
N SER A 106 2.37 -13.85 -10.65
CA SER A 106 2.68 -13.37 -12.01
C SER A 106 4.06 -13.80 -12.50
N LYS A 107 4.96 -14.24 -11.61
CA LYS A 107 6.23 -14.84 -11.99
C LYS A 107 6.08 -16.02 -12.94
N ASN A 108 4.98 -16.76 -12.83
CA ASN A 108 4.72 -17.93 -13.68
C ASN A 108 4.11 -17.57 -15.05
N LEU A 109 3.90 -16.28 -15.32
CA LEU A 109 3.34 -15.74 -16.58
C LEU A 109 4.42 -15.12 -17.48
N LEU A 110 5.65 -14.97 -16.96
CA LEU A 110 6.85 -14.52 -17.65
C LEU A 110 7.78 -15.71 -17.86
#